data_AF-A0A412HWW2-F1
#
_entry.id   AF-A0A412HWW2-F1
#
_cell.length_a   1.000
_cell.length_b   1.000
_cell.length_c   1.000
_cell.angle_alpha   90.00
_cell.angle_beta   90.00
_cell.angle_gamma   90.00
#
_symmetry.space_group_name_H-M   'P 1'
#
loop_
_entity.id
_entity.type
_entity.pdbx_description
1 polymer ?
#
loop_
_entity_poly.entity_id
_entity_poly.type
_entity_poly.pdbx_seq_one_letter_code
_entity_poly.pdbx_strand_id
1 'polypeptide(L)'
;MKIRLHVVVDQEDEAVVELVQNALNEICSKMSYSPSRLQPSLAGCMEFYATGELNEKEIDHLLSELNNDWDGEADDCQAYSFNTTMFHPNVYYLQFQSF
;
A
#
# COMPACT_ATOMS: atom_id res chain seq x y z
N MET A 1 -6.20 -15.66 4.75
CA MET A 1 -7.09 -14.70 4.07
C MET A 1 -6.32 -14.09 2.93
N LYS A 2 -6.97 -13.94 1.78
CA LYS A 2 -6.30 -13.26 0.65
C LYS A 2 -6.45 -11.77 0.86
N ILE A 3 -5.38 -11.03 0.60
CA ILE A 3 -5.40 -9.57 0.72
C ILE A 3 -4.94 -8.93 -0.58
N ARG A 4 -5.38 -7.69 -0.78
CA ARG A 4 -4.91 -6.78 -1.81
C ARG A 4 -4.64 -5.42 -1.17
N LEU A 5 -3.47 -4.87 -1.47
CA LEU A 5 -3.12 -3.49 -1.18
C LEU A 5 -2.99 -2.74 -2.51
N HIS A 6 -3.79 -1.70 -2.71
CA HIS A 6 -3.56 -0.70 -3.77
C HIS A 6 -2.65 0.37 -3.21
N VAL A 7 -1.54 0.63 -3.90
CA VAL A 7 -0.55 1.63 -3.49
C VAL A 7 -0.42 2.66 -4.59
N VAL A 8 -0.56 3.94 -4.25
CA VAL A 8 -0.25 5.06 -5.14
C VAL A 8 0.97 5.79 -4.60
N VAL A 9 1.98 5.93 -5.44
CA VAL A 9 3.25 6.62 -5.19
C VAL A 9 3.19 8.01 -5.82
N ASP A 10 3.62 9.03 -5.09
CA ASP A 10 3.51 10.44 -5.48
C ASP A 10 4.55 10.92 -6.51
N GLN A 11 5.30 9.98 -7.10
CA GLN A 11 6.34 10.25 -8.09
C GLN A 11 6.24 9.30 -9.28
N GLU A 12 6.36 9.86 -10.48
CA GLU A 12 6.50 9.16 -11.76
C GLU A 12 7.93 8.66 -11.95
N ASP A 13 8.38 7.79 -11.05
CA ASP A 13 9.71 7.20 -11.06
C ASP A 13 9.66 5.73 -10.61
N GLU A 14 10.03 4.82 -11.51
CA GLU A 14 10.06 3.38 -11.23
C GLU A 14 11.07 3.03 -10.13
N ALA A 15 12.17 3.78 -9.98
CA ALA A 15 13.13 3.55 -8.90
C ALA A 15 12.51 3.86 -7.54
N VAL A 16 11.65 4.87 -7.45
CA VAL A 16 10.91 5.19 -6.21
C VAL A 16 9.87 4.11 -5.92
N VAL A 17 9.19 3.58 -6.95
CA VAL A 17 8.29 2.43 -6.79
C VAL A 17 9.03 1.22 -6.21
N GLU A 18 10.23 0.92 -6.70
CA GLU A 18 11.06 -0.18 -6.18
C GLU A 18 11.44 0.04 -4.71
N LEU A 19 11.78 1.27 -4.31
CA LEU A 19 12.03 1.62 -2.90
C LEU A 19 10.81 1.38 -2.02
N VAL A 20 9.62 1.79 -2.47
CA VAL A 20 8.36 1.57 -1.75
C VAL A 20 8.05 0.07 -1.63
N GLN A 21 8.28 -0.71 -2.69
CA GLN A 21 8.10 -2.17 -2.66
C GLN A 21 9.09 -2.84 -1.69
N ASN A 22 10.34 -2.39 -1.67
CA ASN A 22 11.35 -2.88 -0.72
C ASN A 22 10.97 -2.57 0.73
N ALA A 23 10.55 -1.34 1.04
CA ALA A 23 10.04 -0.98 2.36
C ALA A 23 8.82 -1.82 2.75
N LEU A 24 7.91 -2.10 1.81
CA LEU A 24 6.76 -2.98 2.06
C LEU A 24 7.18 -4.43 2.31
N ASN A 25 8.23 -4.93 1.65
CA ASN A 25 8.78 -6.26 1.90
C ASN A 25 9.46 -6.39 3.27
N GLU A 26 10.05 -5.31 3.79
CA GLU A 26 10.60 -5.27 5.15
C GLU A 26 9.49 -5.43 6.21
N ILE A 27 8.30 -4.89 5.95
CA ILE A 27 7.11 -5.05 6.81
C ILE A 27 6.46 -6.43 6.60
N CYS A 28 6.29 -6.85 5.34
CA CYS A 28 5.65 -8.11 5.00
C CYS A 28 6.26 -8.76 3.75
N SER A 29 7.12 -9.75 3.97
CA SER A 29 7.85 -10.47 2.91
C SER A 29 6.99 -11.46 2.09
N LYS A 30 5.68 -11.56 2.35
CA LYS A 30 4.75 -12.48 1.68
C LYS A 30 4.03 -11.84 0.48
N MET A 31 4.40 -10.62 0.12
CA MET A 31 3.73 -9.87 -0.94
C MET A 31 4.23 -10.25 -2.33
N SER A 32 3.32 -10.22 -3.29
CA SER A 32 3.60 -10.25 -4.73
C SER A 32 3.05 -8.99 -5.38
N TYR A 33 3.81 -8.42 -6.31
CA TYR A 33 3.51 -7.11 -6.88
C TYR A 33 3.03 -7.21 -8.33
N SER A 34 2.02 -6.43 -8.69
CA SER A 34 1.71 -6.18 -10.09
C SER A 34 2.79 -5.30 -10.72
N PRO A 35 2.89 -5.27 -12.07
CA PRO A 35 3.59 -4.20 -12.74
C PRO A 35 3.04 -2.84 -12.28
N SER A 36 3.94 -1.87 -12.11
CA SER A 36 3.56 -0.48 -11.86
C SER A 36 3.10 0.21 -13.15
N ARG A 37 2.24 1.20 -13.00
CA ARG A 37 1.75 2.03 -14.11
C ARG A 37 1.43 3.44 -13.64
N LEU A 38 1.25 4.37 -14.58
CA LEU A 38 0.74 5.69 -14.25
C LEU A 38 -0.65 5.61 -13.63
N GLN A 39 -0.87 6.41 -12.59
CA GLN A 39 -2.18 6.58 -11.97
C GLN A 39 -3.04 7.41 -12.97
N PRO A 40 -4.16 6.87 -13.50
CA PRO A 40 -4.89 7.50 -14.60
C PRO A 40 -5.55 8.87 -14.29
N SER A 41 -5.85 9.12 -13.02
CA SER A 41 -6.54 10.30 -12.50
C SER A 41 -5.62 11.29 -11.76
N LEU A 42 -4.34 10.95 -11.54
CA LEU A 42 -3.37 11.74 -10.79
C LEU A 42 -2.07 11.83 -11.60
N ALA A 43 -1.87 12.98 -12.23
CA ALA A 43 -0.67 13.25 -13.02
C ALA A 43 0.58 13.20 -12.13
N GLY A 44 1.65 12.58 -12.63
CA GLY A 44 2.91 12.44 -11.91
C GLY A 44 2.90 11.38 -10.79
N CYS A 45 1.83 10.59 -10.66
CA CYS A 45 1.75 9.49 -9.70
C CYS A 45 1.83 8.13 -10.39
N MET A 46 2.43 7.16 -9.71
CA MET A 46 2.45 5.76 -10.12
C MET A 46 1.54 4.95 -9.21
N GLU A 47 0.98 3.85 -9.71
CA GLU A 47 0.23 2.89 -8.91
C GLU A 47 0.67 1.45 -9.17
N PHE A 48 0.54 0.62 -8.14
CA PHE A 48 0.69 -0.83 -8.23
C PHE A 48 -0.21 -1.52 -7.20
N TYR A 49 -0.38 -2.83 -7.36
CA TYR A 49 -1.05 -3.68 -6.39
C TYR A 49 -0.05 -4.63 -5.74
N ALA A 50 -0.13 -4.78 -4.42
CA ALA A 50 0.48 -5.88 -3.69
C ALA A 50 -0.60 -6.87 -3.27
N THR A 51 -0.34 -8.17 -3.43
CA THR A 51 -1.27 -9.23 -3.00
C THR A 51 -0.52 -10.28 -2.20
N GLY A 52 -1.21 -10.89 -1.26
CA GLY A 52 -0.61 -11.88 -0.36
C GLY A 52 -1.66 -12.74 0.32
N GLU A 53 -1.20 -13.77 1.02
CA GLU A 53 -2.06 -14.62 1.85
C GLU A 53 -1.59 -14.53 3.30
N LEU A 54 -2.39 -13.87 4.13
CA LEU A 54 -2.07 -13.51 5.52
C LEU A 54 -3.13 -14.05 6.48
N ASN A 55 -2.74 -14.30 7.72
CA ASN A 55 -3.70 -14.53 8.81
C ASN A 55 -4.08 -13.21 9.50
N GLU A 56 -5.14 -13.22 10.33
CA GLU A 56 -5.65 -12.01 11.02
C GLU A 56 -4.57 -11.23 11.77
N LYS A 57 -3.67 -11.91 12.50
CA LYS A 57 -2.60 -11.23 13.26
C LYS A 57 -1.57 -10.57 12.34
N GLU A 58 -1.31 -11.17 11.19
CA GLU A 58 -0.41 -10.60 10.18
C GLU A 58 -1.05 -9.39 9.51
N ILE A 59 -2.38 -9.41 9.31
CA ILE A 59 -3.14 -8.27 8.79
C ILE A 59 -3.13 -7.12 9.80
N ASP A 60 -3.43 -7.39 11.07
CA ASP A 60 -3.43 -6.37 12.13
C ASP A 60 -2.05 -5.69 12.24
N HIS A 61 -0.98 -6.50 12.20
CA HIS A 61 0.39 -5.98 12.23
C HIS A 61 0.70 -5.13 10.97
N LEU A 62 0.39 -5.66 9.78
CA LEU A 62 0.59 -4.95 8.52
C LEU A 62 -0.11 -3.59 8.54
N LEU A 63 -1.40 -3.54 8.88
CA LEU A 63 -2.18 -2.30 8.91
C LEU A 63 -1.60 -1.28 9.89
N SER A 64 -1.13 -1.73 11.05
CA SER A 64 -0.54 -0.86 12.08
C SER A 64 0.81 -0.24 11.66
N GLU A 65 1.58 -0.94 10.83
CA GLU A 65 2.87 -0.46 10.32
C GLU A 65 2.69 0.41 9.07
N LEU A 66 1.68 0.11 8.24
CA LEU A 66 1.42 0.82 6.99
C LEU A 66 0.95 2.26 7.20
N ASN A 67 0.06 2.46 8.17
CA ASN A 67 -0.54 3.76 8.42
C ASN A 67 -1.16 3.84 9.82
N ASN A 68 -1.20 5.05 10.40
CA ASN A 68 -1.68 5.27 11.76
C ASN A 68 -3.19 5.51 11.91
N ASP A 69 -3.91 5.78 10.82
CA ASP A 69 -5.34 6.13 10.86
C ASP A 69 -6.05 5.73 9.55
N TRP A 70 -6.78 4.62 9.59
CA TRP A 70 -7.48 4.05 8.44
C TRP A 70 -8.95 4.48 8.43
N ASP A 71 -9.46 4.84 7.26
CA ASP A 71 -10.87 5.17 7.02
C ASP A 71 -11.56 4.00 6.30
N GLY A 72 -12.70 3.53 6.83
CA GLY A 72 -13.47 2.42 6.26
C GLY A 72 -13.65 1.23 7.21
N GLU A 73 -14.06 0.11 6.63
CA GLU A 73 -14.31 -1.14 7.36
C GLU A 73 -13.02 -1.97 7.48
N ALA A 74 -12.98 -2.92 8.42
CA ALA A 74 -11.76 -3.71 8.68
C ALA A 74 -11.29 -4.53 7.47
N ASP A 75 -12.21 -4.94 6.59
CA ASP A 75 -11.94 -5.71 5.38
C ASP A 75 -11.82 -4.87 4.10
N ASP A 76 -12.16 -3.57 4.15
CA ASP A 76 -11.99 -2.59 3.07
C ASP A 76 -11.80 -1.19 3.67
N CYS A 77 -10.54 -0.78 3.83
CA CYS A 77 -10.17 0.52 4.39
C CYS A 77 -9.10 1.20 3.55
N GLN A 78 -8.99 2.52 3.71
CA GLN A 78 -8.10 3.36 2.93
C GLN A 78 -7.48 4.48 3.75
N ALA A 79 -6.40 5.05 3.25
CA ALA A 79 -5.72 6.17 3.86
C ALA A 79 -5.09 7.08 2.80
N TYR A 80 -5.02 8.38 3.11
CA TYR A 80 -4.34 9.39 2.30
C TYR A 80 -3.23 10.05 3.11
N SER A 81 -2.08 10.30 2.48
CA SER A 81 -0.91 10.91 3.14
C SER A 81 -1.14 12.34 3.65
N PHE A 82 -2.17 13.03 3.15
CA PHE A 82 -2.45 14.42 3.54
C PHE A 82 -2.87 14.57 5.02
N ASN A 83 -3.52 13.56 5.58
CA ASN A 83 -4.06 13.59 6.95
C ASN A 83 -3.50 12.48 7.85
N THR A 84 -2.60 11.64 7.34
CA THR A 84 -2.11 10.45 8.05
C THR A 84 -0.59 10.28 7.87
N THR A 85 0.01 9.40 8.68
CA THR A 85 1.44 9.08 8.64
C THR A 85 1.62 7.72 7.98
N MET A 86 2.11 7.75 6.73
CA MET A 86 2.39 6.57 5.92
C MET A 86 3.73 5.93 6.29
N PHE A 87 3.86 4.62 6.07
CA PHE A 87 5.12 3.88 6.24
C PHE A 87 6.26 4.36 5.34
N HIS A 88 5.96 5.04 4.23
CA HIS A 88 6.95 5.57 3.31
C HIS A 88 6.56 6.97 2.83
N PRO A 89 7.49 7.94 2.79
CA PRO A 89 7.19 9.34 2.47
C PRO A 89 6.64 9.55 1.06
N ASN A 90 6.93 8.63 0.14
CA ASN A 90 6.43 8.69 -1.25
C ASN A 90 5.08 8.01 -1.48
N VAL A 91 4.45 7.46 -0.43
CA VAL A 91 3.14 6.84 -0.57
C VAL A 91 2.08 7.91 -0.41
N TYR A 92 1.33 8.18 -1.48
CA TYR A 92 0.23 9.14 -1.49
C TYR A 92 -1.06 8.54 -0.92
N TYR A 93 -1.39 7.32 -1.35
CA TYR A 93 -2.64 6.64 -1.02
C TYR A 93 -2.44 5.14 -0.85
N LEU A 94 -3.21 4.57 0.08
CA LEU A 94 -3.34 3.14 0.32
C LEU A 94 -4.80 2.74 0.36
N GLN A 95 -5.10 1.57 -0.21
CA GLN A 95 -6.35 0.84 0.06
C GLN A 95 -6.02 -0.61 0.40
N PHE A 96 -6.48 -1.07 1.54
CA PHE A 96 -6.41 -2.46 1.95
C PHE A 96 -7.76 -3.14 1.74
N GLN A 97 -7.73 -4.34 1.17
CA GLN A 97 -8.90 -5.21 1.04
C GLN A 97 -8.56 -6.65 1.40
N SER A 98 -9.48 -7.33 2.08
CA SER A 98 -9.38 -8.77 2.39
C SER A 98 -10.54 -9.58 1.80
N PHE A 99 -10.28 -10.84 1.43
CA PHE A 99 -11.21 -11.77 0.77
C PHE A 99 -11.17 -13.17 1.39
#